data_AF-A0A8H6XEZ8-F1
#
_entry.id   AF-A0A8H6XEZ8-F1
#
_cell.length_a   1.000
_cell.length_b   1.000
_cell.length_c   1.000
_cell.angle_alpha   90.00
_cell.angle_beta   90.00
_cell.angle_gamma   90.00
#
_symmetry.space_group_name_H-M   'P 1'
#
loop_
_entity.id
_entity.type
_entity.pdbx_description
1 polymer ?
#
loop_
_entity_poly.entity_id
_entity_poly.type
_entity_poly.pdbx_seq_one_letter_code
_entity_poly.pdbx_strand_id
1 'polypeptide(L)'
;MSTSSLSPLSPTDSPSALAGKRQARKDQFVIKHGLRFHSYGEKAPYPLAYSKHVLELESLDMRLVSHMTDGSVSFVDFSDENWTKDGGPTPEHSLDLGCGSGAWVIDAAKEWPTCDFVGFDLVDIQIPLKTLPSEYDSIAERITWVHGNFLTNKLPFEDDEFDHVHIHAIAQGVPENKWGILFEEVNRVLRPGGVVEIMEDGKLLLIRHWFTAPLRARPRRSTSVHHPNGTQRGLDDNQSDTTSHDHALLESLYKSVFESRFINLSPTAILPNYFTTYFRHVTLSPVISFFMPPIPPLQPLPPQIITSYVIDPNSDTLDSRTSTVFASPFPRDPADIVIILFCYIGLHWFDRCILPGVNIYGVAHKVIFRFHTPSPLKRFVMDMGLDEEEPALSPDRTPLRNRLNSLNERSLAMHLYRSYQLVLACQEEMWEELKDRIRNRKDELKPFGWDDDEELEELQSRKKFELLIDRYRTDMQTRTALWCSLTGIGWQFPPREPLSKAELIEEERIRAAMMEARTHSHPDDETPSLCRSLRVLVGYKL
;
A
#
# COMPACT_ATOMS: atom_id res chain seq x y z
N MET A 1 -79.95 -1.33 1.24
CA MET A 1 -78.62 -1.69 1.75
C MET A 1 -77.64 -1.41 0.63
N SER A 2 -76.63 -0.54 0.67
CA SER A 2 -76.11 0.42 1.63
C SER A 2 -75.20 1.38 0.82
N THR A 3 -74.96 2.58 1.34
CA THR A 3 -74.34 3.78 0.76
C THR A 3 -72.84 3.71 0.40
N SER A 4 -72.38 4.53 -0.57
CA SER A 4 -71.16 5.38 -0.56
C SER A 4 -70.84 5.88 -1.99
N SER A 5 -71.05 7.15 -2.37
CA SER A 5 -70.25 8.37 -2.17
C SER A 5 -68.88 8.39 -2.88
N LEU A 6 -68.82 9.18 -3.96
CA LEU A 6 -67.68 9.51 -4.82
C LEU A 6 -66.65 10.45 -4.15
N SER A 7 -65.38 10.33 -4.55
CA SER A 7 -64.31 11.35 -4.43
C SER A 7 -63.32 11.20 -5.61
N PRO A 8 -62.59 12.28 -6.01
CA PRO A 8 -62.21 12.54 -7.40
C PRO A 8 -60.75 12.20 -7.78
N LEU A 9 -60.52 12.23 -9.11
CA LEU A 9 -59.28 12.03 -9.87
C LEU A 9 -58.06 12.83 -9.37
N SER A 10 -56.90 12.18 -9.34
CA SER A 10 -55.56 12.79 -9.22
C SER A 10 -54.85 12.86 -10.59
N PRO A 11 -54.00 13.88 -10.85
CA PRO A 11 -53.33 14.07 -12.14
C PRO A 11 -51.92 13.46 -12.20
N THR A 12 -51.65 12.84 -13.36
CA THR A 12 -50.38 12.79 -14.12
C THR A 12 -49.09 12.32 -13.41
N ASP A 13 -48.74 11.05 -13.67
CA ASP A 13 -47.37 10.52 -13.56
C ASP A 13 -46.46 11.11 -14.65
N SER A 14 -45.31 11.64 -14.24
CA SER A 14 -44.15 11.91 -15.11
C SER A 14 -43.11 10.78 -14.96
N PRO A 15 -42.49 10.29 -16.04
CA PRO A 15 -41.67 9.07 -16.01
C PRO A 15 -40.25 9.34 -15.48
N SER A 16 -39.91 8.75 -14.34
CA SER A 16 -38.53 8.57 -13.89
C SER A 16 -37.86 7.50 -14.77
N ALA A 17 -37.07 7.95 -15.74
CA ALA A 17 -36.30 7.12 -16.64
C ALA A 17 -34.82 7.07 -16.21
N LEU A 18 -34.53 6.60 -14.99
CA LEU A 18 -33.16 6.17 -14.62
C LEU A 18 -33.10 5.17 -13.45
N ALA A 19 -34.19 4.43 -13.23
CA ALA A 19 -34.16 3.26 -12.37
C ALA A 19 -33.52 2.08 -13.12
N GLY A 20 -32.18 2.11 -13.24
CA GLY A 20 -31.39 1.00 -13.75
C GLY A 20 -31.80 -0.30 -13.05
N LYS A 21 -32.22 -1.28 -13.85
CA LYS A 21 -32.59 -2.62 -13.39
C LYS A 21 -31.48 -3.14 -12.47
N ARG A 22 -31.79 -3.37 -11.19
CA ARG A 22 -30.95 -4.17 -10.30
C ARG A 22 -30.68 -5.51 -10.99
N GLN A 23 -29.50 -5.66 -11.60
CA GLN A 23 -29.03 -6.93 -12.11
C GLN A 23 -29.06 -7.91 -10.91
N ALA A 24 -29.78 -9.01 -11.02
CA ALA A 24 -29.89 -9.99 -9.95
C ALA A 24 -28.47 -10.38 -9.49
N ARG A 25 -28.20 -10.28 -8.19
CA ARG A 25 -26.93 -10.64 -7.54
C ARG A 25 -26.56 -12.09 -7.90
N LYS A 26 -25.82 -12.28 -9.00
CA LYS A 26 -24.97 -13.46 -9.19
C LYS A 26 -23.92 -13.42 -8.08
N ASP A 27 -23.46 -14.58 -7.61
CA ASP A 27 -22.33 -14.66 -6.68
C ASP A 27 -21.12 -13.97 -7.31
N GLN A 28 -20.91 -12.69 -6.99
CA GLN A 28 -19.83 -11.85 -7.52
C GLN A 28 -18.46 -12.23 -6.93
N PHE A 29 -18.45 -13.07 -5.90
CA PHE A 29 -17.27 -13.41 -5.13
C PHE A 29 -17.05 -14.92 -5.00
N VAL A 30 -15.78 -15.30 -4.88
CA VAL A 30 -15.30 -16.64 -4.54
C VAL A 30 -14.34 -16.51 -3.36
N ILE A 31 -14.37 -17.46 -2.43
CA ILE A 31 -13.43 -17.50 -1.29
C ILE A 31 -12.31 -18.51 -1.59
N LYS A 32 -11.06 -18.07 -1.56
CA LYS A 32 -9.85 -18.90 -1.67
C LYS A 32 -9.04 -18.76 -0.39
N HIS A 33 -8.88 -19.85 0.37
CA HIS A 33 -8.13 -19.84 1.65
C HIS A 33 -8.52 -18.70 2.61
N GLY A 34 -9.83 -18.41 2.73
CA GLY A 34 -10.36 -17.35 3.60
C GLY A 34 -10.29 -15.93 3.02
N LEU A 35 -9.65 -15.75 1.86
CA LEU A 35 -9.59 -14.47 1.14
C LEU A 35 -10.68 -14.39 0.06
N ARG A 36 -11.23 -13.19 -0.12
CA ARG A 36 -12.32 -12.91 -1.05
C ARG A 36 -11.76 -12.45 -2.40
N PHE A 37 -12.15 -13.09 -3.48
CA PHE A 37 -11.83 -12.73 -4.86
C PHE A 37 -13.10 -12.54 -5.68
N HIS A 38 -13.04 -11.88 -6.82
CA HIS A 38 -14.20 -11.82 -7.72
C HIS A 38 -14.43 -13.17 -8.44
N SER A 39 -15.64 -13.42 -8.92
CA SER A 39 -16.01 -14.69 -9.59
C SER A 39 -15.87 -14.69 -11.12
N TYR A 40 -15.41 -13.60 -11.72
CA TYR A 40 -15.42 -13.43 -13.19
C TYR A 40 -14.37 -14.22 -13.98
N GLY A 41 -13.43 -14.90 -13.33
CA GLY A 41 -12.39 -15.71 -14.00
C GLY A 41 -11.61 -14.91 -15.04
N GLU A 42 -11.30 -15.52 -16.19
CA GLU A 42 -10.53 -14.89 -17.28
C GLU A 42 -11.18 -13.63 -17.88
N LYS A 43 -12.48 -13.41 -17.65
CA LYS A 43 -13.18 -12.21 -18.14
C LYS A 43 -12.73 -10.94 -17.42
N ALA A 44 -12.22 -11.07 -16.20
CA ALA A 44 -11.60 -9.98 -15.46
C ALA A 44 -10.31 -10.53 -14.84
N PRO A 45 -9.14 -10.29 -15.44
CA PRO A 45 -7.89 -10.87 -14.96
C PRO A 45 -7.31 -10.08 -13.78
N TYR A 46 -8.12 -9.66 -12.81
CA TYR A 46 -7.65 -8.94 -11.62
C TYR A 46 -7.21 -9.95 -10.53
N PRO A 47 -5.92 -9.99 -10.15
CA PRO A 47 -5.40 -11.08 -9.33
C PRO A 47 -5.48 -10.84 -7.82
N LEU A 48 -5.93 -9.67 -7.36
CA LEU A 48 -5.85 -9.31 -5.95
C LEU A 48 -7.10 -9.72 -5.16
N ALA A 49 -6.87 -10.15 -3.92
CA ALA A 49 -7.91 -10.35 -2.94
C ALA A 49 -8.50 -9.01 -2.45
N TYR A 50 -9.82 -8.96 -2.29
CA TYR A 50 -10.57 -7.91 -1.59
C TYR A 50 -10.45 -8.07 -0.07
N SER A 51 -9.21 -8.10 0.43
CA SER A 51 -8.94 -8.12 1.86
C SER A 51 -9.13 -6.72 2.46
N LYS A 52 -9.45 -6.66 3.76
CA LYS A 52 -9.58 -5.39 4.49
C LYS A 52 -8.36 -4.49 4.28
N HIS A 53 -7.16 -5.06 4.40
CA HIS A 53 -5.92 -4.31 4.25
C HIS A 53 -5.76 -3.67 2.87
N VAL A 54 -6.23 -4.32 1.79
CA VAL A 54 -6.18 -3.79 0.43
C VAL A 54 -7.15 -2.64 0.25
N LEU A 55 -8.40 -2.82 0.70
CA LEU A 55 -9.44 -1.78 0.60
C LEU A 55 -9.05 -0.52 1.39
N GLU A 56 -8.38 -0.68 2.53
CA GLU A 56 -7.88 0.44 3.34
C GLU A 56 -6.70 1.19 2.70
N LEU A 57 -5.98 0.61 1.72
CA LEU A 57 -4.88 1.30 1.03
C LEU A 57 -5.39 2.51 0.25
N GLU A 58 -6.64 2.49 -0.23
CA GLU A 58 -7.27 3.62 -0.92
C GLU A 58 -7.24 4.88 -0.05
N SER A 59 -7.41 4.75 1.26
CA SER A 59 -7.35 5.89 2.18
C SER A 59 -5.94 6.49 2.25
N LEU A 60 -4.89 5.68 2.16
CA LEU A 60 -3.51 6.18 2.11
C LEU A 60 -3.25 6.92 0.79
N ASP A 61 -3.76 6.40 -0.32
CA ASP A 61 -3.62 7.01 -1.63
C ASP A 61 -4.37 8.34 -1.73
N MET A 62 -5.59 8.41 -1.20
CA MET A 62 -6.37 9.66 -1.10
C MET A 62 -5.61 10.75 -0.35
N ARG A 63 -4.96 10.41 0.76
CA ARG A 63 -4.16 11.39 1.53
C ARG A 63 -2.91 11.81 0.78
N LEU A 64 -2.31 10.93 -0.01
CA LEU A 64 -1.20 11.30 -0.90
C LEU A 64 -1.68 12.25 -1.99
N VAL A 65 -2.79 11.95 -2.67
CA VAL A 65 -3.39 12.82 -3.70
C VAL A 65 -3.67 14.19 -3.12
N SER A 66 -4.43 14.27 -2.03
CA SER A 66 -4.74 15.53 -1.34
C SER A 66 -3.47 16.31 -0.97
N HIS A 67 -2.39 15.65 -0.55
CA HIS A 67 -1.11 16.34 -0.31
C HIS A 67 -0.45 16.83 -1.61
N MET A 68 -0.54 16.08 -2.71
CA MET A 68 0.03 16.46 -4.01
C MET A 68 -0.76 17.56 -4.72
N THR A 69 -2.05 17.73 -4.42
CA THR A 69 -3.00 18.66 -5.04
C THR A 69 -3.34 19.86 -4.14
N ASP A 70 -2.60 20.07 -3.04
CA ASP A 70 -2.81 21.17 -2.09
C ASP A 70 -4.18 21.16 -1.39
N GLY A 71 -4.68 19.96 -1.10
CA GLY A 71 -5.92 19.71 -0.39
C GLY A 71 -7.07 19.24 -1.28
N SER A 72 -6.99 19.42 -2.60
CA SER A 72 -8.07 19.06 -3.53
C SER A 72 -8.15 17.55 -3.82
N VAL A 73 -9.31 17.07 -4.25
CA VAL A 73 -9.51 15.69 -4.72
C VAL A 73 -9.03 15.44 -6.15
N SER A 74 -8.69 16.49 -6.92
CA SER A 74 -8.34 16.40 -8.34
C SER A 74 -7.02 17.10 -8.65
N PHE A 75 -6.34 16.65 -9.71
CA PHE A 75 -5.17 17.33 -10.29
C PHE A 75 -5.56 18.45 -11.26
N VAL A 76 -6.84 18.53 -11.63
CA VAL A 76 -7.39 19.58 -12.48
C VAL A 76 -7.86 20.75 -11.62
N ASP A 77 -7.45 21.97 -11.98
CA ASP A 77 -7.95 23.17 -11.32
C ASP A 77 -9.26 23.64 -11.96
N PHE A 78 -10.38 23.13 -11.45
CA PHE A 78 -11.72 23.52 -11.91
C PHE A 78 -12.11 24.95 -11.52
N SER A 79 -11.35 25.59 -10.63
CA SER A 79 -11.60 26.98 -10.22
C SER A 79 -11.10 28.02 -11.24
N ASP A 80 -10.35 27.60 -12.26
CA ASP A 80 -9.90 28.48 -13.34
C ASP A 80 -11.10 28.90 -14.20
N GLU A 81 -11.29 30.21 -14.37
CA GLU A 81 -12.35 30.80 -15.21
C GLU A 81 -12.31 30.29 -16.67
N ASN A 82 -11.18 29.74 -17.12
CA ASN A 82 -11.00 29.18 -18.45
C ASN A 82 -11.51 27.74 -18.63
N TRP A 83 -11.90 27.04 -17.55
CA TRP A 83 -12.34 25.63 -17.61
C TRP A 83 -13.71 25.46 -18.29
N THR A 84 -14.63 26.43 -18.21
CA THR A 84 -15.94 26.31 -18.87
C THR A 84 -16.36 27.52 -19.70
N LYS A 85 -17.04 27.25 -20.83
CA LYS A 85 -17.87 28.23 -21.57
C LYS A 85 -19.17 28.59 -20.83
N ASP A 86 -19.55 27.81 -19.81
CA ASP A 86 -20.86 27.87 -19.15
C ASP A 86 -20.84 28.26 -17.65
N GLY A 87 -19.66 28.52 -17.04
CA GLY A 87 -19.52 29.34 -15.83
C GLY A 87 -19.61 28.66 -14.45
N GLY A 88 -19.40 27.34 -14.34
CA GLY A 88 -19.35 26.62 -13.05
C GLY A 88 -17.93 26.35 -12.55
N PRO A 89 -17.63 26.46 -11.22
CA PRO A 89 -16.30 26.23 -10.65
C PRO A 89 -15.94 24.75 -10.41
N THR A 90 -16.84 23.81 -10.72
CA THR A 90 -16.70 22.36 -10.49
C THR A 90 -17.47 21.59 -11.56
N PRO A 91 -17.14 20.30 -11.84
CA PRO A 91 -17.95 19.46 -12.72
C PRO A 91 -19.39 19.28 -12.18
N GLU A 92 -20.34 19.04 -13.08
CA GLU A 92 -21.73 18.71 -12.75
C GLU A 92 -21.96 17.19 -12.75
N HIS A 93 -21.29 16.45 -13.64
CA HIS A 93 -21.36 14.99 -13.70
C HIS A 93 -19.97 14.35 -13.74
N SER A 94 -19.65 13.52 -12.74
CA SER A 94 -18.34 12.86 -12.61
C SER A 94 -18.46 11.34 -12.52
N LEU A 95 -17.63 10.63 -13.28
CA LEU A 95 -17.50 9.16 -13.24
C LEU A 95 -16.16 8.78 -12.58
N ASP A 96 -16.21 7.91 -11.58
CA ASP A 96 -15.03 7.22 -11.04
C ASP A 96 -15.00 5.78 -11.56
N LEU A 97 -14.01 5.46 -12.41
CA LEU A 97 -13.92 4.18 -13.10
C LEU A 97 -12.94 3.24 -12.39
N GLY A 98 -13.45 2.13 -11.87
CA GLY A 98 -12.73 1.27 -10.93
C GLY A 98 -12.74 1.86 -9.52
N CYS A 99 -13.90 2.32 -9.06
CA CYS A 99 -14.03 3.15 -7.86
C CYS A 99 -13.67 2.46 -6.53
N GLY A 100 -13.44 1.14 -6.54
CA GLY A 100 -13.01 0.42 -5.35
C GLY A 100 -14.03 0.52 -4.22
N SER A 101 -13.62 0.92 -3.02
CA SER A 101 -14.54 1.16 -1.90
C SER A 101 -15.46 2.39 -2.07
N GLY A 102 -15.18 3.23 -3.07
CA GLY A 102 -15.88 4.49 -3.31
C GLY A 102 -15.40 5.65 -2.46
N ALA A 103 -14.23 5.52 -1.81
CA ALA A 103 -13.69 6.55 -0.91
C ALA A 103 -13.47 7.89 -1.61
N TRP A 104 -12.91 7.89 -2.83
CA TRP A 104 -12.70 9.10 -3.62
C TRP A 104 -14.01 9.79 -3.95
N VAL A 105 -15.01 9.05 -4.43
CA VAL A 105 -16.34 9.60 -4.75
C VAL A 105 -16.97 10.31 -3.55
N ILE A 106 -16.83 9.76 -2.34
CA ILE A 106 -17.37 10.39 -1.12
C ILE A 106 -16.63 11.69 -0.78
N ASP A 107 -15.29 11.70 -0.89
CA ASP A 107 -14.50 12.90 -0.61
C ASP A 107 -14.70 13.97 -1.70
N ALA A 108 -14.78 13.57 -2.96
CA ALA A 108 -15.09 14.46 -4.08
C ALA A 108 -16.49 15.05 -3.97
N ALA A 109 -17.48 14.28 -3.52
CA ALA A 109 -18.83 14.78 -3.27
C ALA A 109 -18.90 15.82 -2.14
N LYS A 110 -17.95 15.82 -1.20
CA LYS A 110 -17.83 16.89 -0.18
C LYS A 110 -17.24 18.16 -0.78
N GLU A 111 -16.26 18.03 -1.68
CA GLU A 111 -15.59 19.17 -2.33
C GLU A 111 -16.45 19.81 -3.42
N TRP A 112 -17.20 18.99 -4.17
CA TRP A 112 -18.05 19.43 -5.29
C TRP A 112 -19.54 19.23 -4.93
N PRO A 113 -20.17 20.21 -4.25
CA PRO A 113 -21.51 20.08 -3.70
C PRO A 113 -22.61 20.02 -4.76
N THR A 114 -22.33 20.45 -5.99
CA THR A 114 -23.28 20.48 -7.12
C THR A 114 -23.07 19.35 -8.12
N CYS A 115 -22.07 18.48 -7.91
CA CYS A 115 -21.76 17.39 -8.82
C CYS A 115 -22.54 16.13 -8.47
N ASP A 116 -23.13 15.47 -9.45
CA ASP A 116 -23.60 14.08 -9.35
C ASP A 116 -22.46 13.12 -9.68
N PHE A 117 -22.38 12.02 -8.94
CA PHE A 117 -21.29 11.07 -9.04
C PHE A 117 -21.79 9.68 -9.40
N VAL A 118 -21.08 9.06 -10.33
CA VAL A 118 -21.23 7.64 -10.64
C VAL A 118 -19.92 6.94 -10.29
N GLY A 119 -19.97 5.97 -9.37
CA GLY A 119 -18.86 5.06 -9.14
C GLY A 119 -19.10 3.74 -9.86
N PHE A 120 -18.22 3.39 -10.79
CA PHE A 120 -18.30 2.14 -11.55
C PHE A 120 -17.23 1.16 -11.09
N ASP A 121 -17.61 -0.06 -10.69
CA ASP A 121 -16.67 -1.11 -10.31
C ASP A 121 -17.11 -2.50 -10.83
N LEU A 122 -16.20 -3.47 -10.81
CA LEU A 122 -16.48 -4.86 -11.18
C LEU A 122 -17.43 -5.55 -10.18
N VAL A 123 -17.32 -5.20 -8.90
CA VAL A 123 -18.02 -5.87 -7.79
C VAL A 123 -18.59 -4.89 -6.76
N ASP A 124 -19.62 -5.35 -6.03
CA ASP A 124 -20.29 -4.62 -4.95
C ASP A 124 -19.43 -4.67 -3.66
N ILE A 125 -18.45 -3.77 -3.57
CA ILE A 125 -17.55 -3.59 -2.41
C ILE A 125 -17.64 -2.18 -1.80
N GLN A 126 -18.44 -1.29 -2.38
CA GLN A 126 -18.52 0.10 -1.99
C GLN A 126 -19.20 0.28 -0.63
N ILE A 127 -18.90 1.39 0.04
CA ILE A 127 -19.55 1.75 1.30
C ILE A 127 -21.07 1.86 1.06
N PRO A 128 -21.90 1.12 1.82
CA PRO A 128 -23.35 1.26 1.70
C PRO A 128 -23.76 2.68 2.10
N LEU A 129 -24.28 3.47 1.16
CA LEU A 129 -24.58 4.89 1.39
C LEU A 129 -25.51 5.14 2.59
N LYS A 130 -26.41 4.20 2.87
CA LYS A 130 -27.32 4.22 4.05
C LYS A 130 -26.62 4.10 5.41
N THR A 131 -25.34 3.73 5.42
CA THR A 131 -24.53 3.62 6.64
C THR A 131 -23.74 4.89 6.91
N LEU A 132 -23.74 5.85 5.98
CA LEU A 132 -23.18 7.16 6.22
C LEU A 132 -24.00 7.88 7.32
N PRO A 133 -23.34 8.67 8.18
CA PRO A 133 -24.04 9.51 9.14
C PRO A 133 -25.05 10.45 8.45
N SER A 134 -26.15 10.78 9.13
CA SER A 134 -27.24 11.59 8.56
C SER A 134 -26.81 12.98 8.06
N GLU A 135 -25.71 13.52 8.60
CA GLU A 135 -25.11 14.75 8.08
C GLU A 135 -24.57 14.63 6.64
N TYR A 136 -24.46 13.41 6.09
CA TYR A 136 -24.05 13.12 4.72
C TYR A 136 -25.21 12.69 3.80
N ASP A 137 -26.47 12.84 4.22
CA ASP A 137 -27.63 12.44 3.39
C ASP A 137 -27.64 13.14 2.02
N SER A 138 -27.32 14.43 1.97
CA SER A 138 -27.21 15.20 0.72
C SER A 138 -26.03 14.79 -0.17
N ILE A 139 -25.03 14.11 0.40
CA ILE A 139 -23.93 13.50 -0.35
C ILE A 139 -24.36 12.13 -0.88
N ALA A 140 -25.00 11.31 -0.03
CA ALA A 140 -25.50 10.00 -0.41
C ALA A 140 -26.52 10.06 -1.56
N GLU A 141 -27.37 11.10 -1.61
CA GLU A 141 -28.38 11.28 -2.66
C GLU A 141 -27.78 11.52 -4.05
N ARG A 142 -26.54 12.02 -4.15
CA ARG A 142 -25.86 12.33 -5.40
C ARG A 142 -24.92 11.23 -5.90
N ILE A 143 -24.80 10.13 -5.16
CA ILE A 143 -23.87 9.05 -5.48
C ILE A 143 -24.64 7.83 -5.99
N THR A 144 -24.28 7.36 -7.19
CA THR A 144 -24.81 6.13 -7.77
C THR A 144 -23.70 5.10 -7.97
N TRP A 145 -23.85 3.93 -7.34
CA TRP A 145 -22.96 2.79 -7.58
C TRP A 145 -23.47 1.94 -8.75
N VAL A 146 -22.60 1.71 -9.73
CA VAL A 146 -22.88 0.90 -10.93
C VAL A 146 -21.86 -0.23 -11.00
N HIS A 147 -22.33 -1.44 -11.29
CA HIS A 147 -21.46 -2.61 -11.37
C HIS A 147 -21.43 -3.23 -12.76
N GLY A 148 -20.23 -3.47 -13.28
CA GLY A 148 -20.06 -4.09 -14.59
C GLY A 148 -18.60 -4.36 -14.93
N ASN A 149 -18.38 -5.08 -16.03
CA ASN A 149 -17.05 -5.39 -16.50
C ASN A 149 -16.74 -4.61 -17.79
N PHE A 150 -16.00 -3.51 -17.65
CA PHE A 150 -15.60 -2.66 -18.79
C PHE A 150 -14.61 -3.34 -19.75
N LEU A 151 -14.02 -4.49 -19.39
CA LEU A 151 -13.14 -5.26 -20.29
C LEU A 151 -13.91 -6.13 -21.29
N THR A 152 -15.15 -6.49 -20.94
CA THR A 152 -16.01 -7.37 -21.75
C THR A 152 -17.27 -6.69 -22.27
N ASN A 153 -17.66 -5.55 -21.70
CA ASN A 153 -18.89 -4.85 -22.02
C ASN A 153 -18.62 -3.36 -22.22
N LYS A 154 -19.39 -2.74 -23.11
CA LYS A 154 -19.50 -1.29 -23.25
C LYS A 154 -19.93 -0.68 -21.91
N LEU A 155 -19.44 0.51 -21.57
CA LEU A 155 -19.93 1.20 -20.37
C LEU A 155 -21.44 1.50 -20.52
N PRO A 156 -22.26 1.29 -19.47
CA PRO A 156 -23.72 1.42 -19.54
C PRO A 156 -24.17 2.89 -19.43
N PHE A 157 -23.45 3.78 -20.11
CA PHE A 157 -23.61 5.23 -20.10
C PHE A 157 -23.77 5.71 -21.53
N GLU A 158 -24.55 6.77 -21.69
CA GLU A 158 -24.75 7.42 -22.98
C GLU A 158 -23.47 8.10 -23.47
N ASP A 159 -23.47 8.51 -24.73
CA ASP A 159 -22.37 9.31 -25.27
C ASP A 159 -22.45 10.73 -24.66
N ASP A 160 -21.31 11.36 -24.40
CA ASP A 160 -21.22 12.73 -23.88
C ASP A 160 -21.92 12.99 -22.52
N GLU A 161 -22.00 11.99 -21.64
CA GLU A 161 -22.70 12.05 -20.36
C GLU A 161 -21.91 12.74 -19.23
N PHE A 162 -20.58 12.61 -19.20
CA PHE A 162 -19.75 13.07 -18.07
C PHE A 162 -18.85 14.26 -18.42
N ASP A 163 -18.71 15.17 -17.46
CA ASP A 163 -17.78 16.30 -17.54
C ASP A 163 -16.37 15.89 -17.11
N HIS A 164 -16.32 14.92 -16.21
CA HIS A 164 -15.12 14.47 -15.55
C HIS A 164 -15.09 12.94 -15.43
N VAL A 165 -13.95 12.33 -15.78
CA VAL A 165 -13.67 10.92 -15.53
C VAL A 165 -12.40 10.79 -14.68
N HIS A 166 -12.54 10.24 -13.50
CA HIS A 166 -11.44 9.89 -12.61
C HIS A 166 -11.10 8.40 -12.76
N ILE A 167 -9.81 8.08 -12.87
CA ILE A 167 -9.30 6.72 -12.91
C ILE A 167 -8.09 6.61 -11.98
N HIS A 168 -8.11 5.66 -11.06
CA HIS A 168 -6.98 5.44 -10.15
C HIS A 168 -6.69 3.96 -9.96
N ALA A 169 -5.42 3.58 -10.19
CA ALA A 169 -4.85 2.27 -9.87
C ALA A 169 -5.59 1.05 -10.49
N ILE A 170 -6.22 1.21 -11.66
CA ILE A 170 -6.92 0.10 -12.33
C ILE A 170 -5.97 -0.78 -13.13
N ALA A 171 -4.74 -0.34 -13.40
CA ALA A 171 -3.80 -1.05 -14.26
C ALA A 171 -3.50 -2.49 -13.83
N GLN A 172 -3.67 -2.82 -12.54
CA GLN A 172 -3.49 -4.17 -12.02
C GLN A 172 -4.60 -5.15 -12.44
N GLY A 173 -5.66 -4.67 -13.10
CA GLY A 173 -6.74 -5.49 -13.65
C GLY A 173 -6.95 -5.31 -15.16
N VAL A 174 -6.19 -4.43 -15.83
CA VAL A 174 -6.37 -4.11 -17.26
C VAL A 174 -5.24 -4.71 -18.09
N PRO A 175 -5.54 -5.69 -18.97
CA PRO A 175 -4.56 -6.19 -19.93
C PRO A 175 -4.04 -5.09 -20.86
N GLU A 176 -2.77 -5.17 -21.24
CA GLU A 176 -2.09 -4.14 -22.02
C GLU A 176 -2.80 -3.84 -23.37
N ASN A 177 -3.38 -4.86 -24.00
CA ASN A 177 -4.12 -4.73 -25.27
C ASN A 177 -5.54 -4.19 -25.10
N LYS A 178 -6.01 -3.94 -23.87
CA LYS A 178 -7.36 -3.45 -23.59
C LYS A 178 -7.43 -1.95 -23.31
N TRP A 179 -6.29 -1.29 -23.08
CA TRP A 179 -6.24 0.15 -22.80
C TRP A 179 -6.81 1.01 -23.93
N GLY A 180 -6.55 0.67 -25.19
CA GLY A 180 -7.11 1.42 -26.33
C GLY A 180 -8.63 1.41 -26.35
N ILE A 181 -9.23 0.22 -26.15
CA ILE A 181 -10.69 0.07 -26.09
C ILE A 181 -11.27 0.81 -24.88
N LEU A 182 -10.58 0.74 -23.74
CA LEU A 182 -10.99 1.45 -22.54
C LEU A 182 -10.98 2.97 -22.74
N PHE A 183 -9.91 3.52 -23.32
CA PHE A 183 -9.79 4.95 -23.58
C PHE A 183 -10.75 5.43 -24.68
N GLU A 184 -11.08 4.58 -25.65
CA GLU A 184 -12.16 4.86 -26.62
C GLU A 184 -13.51 4.99 -25.91
N GLU A 185 -13.83 4.08 -24.99
CA GLU A 185 -15.06 4.15 -24.19
C GLU A 185 -15.08 5.34 -23.23
N VAL A 186 -13.95 5.66 -22.58
CA VAL A 186 -13.82 6.85 -21.72
C VAL A 186 -14.02 8.12 -22.55
N ASN A 187 -13.41 8.20 -23.74
CA ASN A 187 -13.61 9.33 -24.65
C ASN A 187 -15.07 9.44 -25.09
N ARG A 188 -15.74 8.32 -25.38
CA ARG A 188 -17.15 8.33 -25.78
C ARG A 188 -18.08 8.89 -24.69
N VAL A 189 -17.91 8.46 -23.43
CA VAL A 189 -18.79 8.89 -22.33
C VAL A 189 -18.47 10.29 -21.81
N LEU A 190 -17.26 10.81 -22.05
CA LEU A 190 -16.94 12.21 -21.77
C LEU A 190 -17.66 13.14 -22.75
N ARG A 191 -18.19 14.27 -22.29
CA ARG A 191 -18.68 15.34 -23.17
C ARG A 191 -17.54 16.06 -23.89
N PRO A 192 -17.79 16.75 -25.02
CA PRO A 192 -16.78 17.61 -25.63
C PRO A 192 -16.26 18.66 -24.63
N GLY A 193 -14.94 18.80 -24.51
CA GLY A 193 -14.30 19.63 -23.50
C GLY A 193 -14.22 19.02 -22.09
N GLY A 194 -14.83 17.86 -21.85
CA GLY A 194 -14.70 17.11 -20.60
C GLY A 194 -13.26 16.59 -20.39
N VAL A 195 -12.91 16.30 -19.14
CA VAL A 195 -11.54 15.92 -18.74
C VAL A 195 -11.49 14.54 -18.12
N VAL A 196 -10.44 13.80 -18.45
CA VAL A 196 -10.05 12.57 -17.76
C VAL A 196 -8.75 12.80 -17.01
N GLU A 197 -8.72 12.36 -15.75
CA GLU A 197 -7.50 12.26 -14.97
C GLU A 197 -7.23 10.81 -14.56
N ILE A 198 -5.97 10.40 -14.69
CA ILE A 198 -5.50 9.05 -14.40
C ILE A 198 -4.30 9.12 -13.48
N MET A 199 -4.37 8.40 -12.36
CA MET A 199 -3.21 8.16 -11.49
C MET A 199 -2.90 6.67 -11.45
N GLU A 200 -1.70 6.28 -11.88
CA GLU A 200 -1.32 4.88 -11.98
C GLU A 200 0.01 4.57 -11.32
N ASP A 201 0.05 3.41 -10.66
CA ASP A 201 1.23 2.91 -9.98
C ASP A 201 2.06 2.01 -10.90
N GLY A 202 3.38 2.19 -10.83
CA GLY A 202 4.35 1.33 -11.51
C GLY A 202 5.00 0.28 -10.60
N LYS A 203 5.97 -0.41 -11.18
CA LYS A 203 6.54 -1.67 -10.70
C LYS A 203 6.93 -1.68 -9.23
N LEU A 204 6.66 -2.83 -8.62
CA LEU A 204 6.81 -3.11 -7.20
C LEU A 204 7.84 -4.24 -6.94
N LEU A 205 8.64 -4.02 -5.89
CA LEU A 205 9.49 -4.95 -5.11
C LEU A 205 10.75 -5.56 -5.74
N LEU A 206 11.88 -5.20 -5.12
CA LEU A 206 13.07 -6.04 -4.96
C LEU A 206 13.51 -5.95 -3.49
N ILE A 207 13.41 -7.04 -2.74
CA ILE A 207 14.07 -7.17 -1.42
C ILE A 207 15.38 -7.93 -1.65
N ARG A 208 16.49 -7.23 -1.83
CA ARG A 208 17.81 -7.86 -2.04
C ARG A 208 18.28 -8.71 -0.84
N HIS A 209 19.21 -9.63 -1.10
CA HIS A 209 19.77 -10.57 -0.10
C HIS A 209 20.46 -9.86 1.06
N TRP A 210 21.21 -8.78 0.79
CA TRP A 210 21.99 -8.09 1.81
C TRP A 210 21.10 -7.46 2.89
N PHE A 211 19.83 -7.19 2.59
CA PHE A 211 18.87 -6.63 3.55
C PHE A 211 18.41 -7.66 4.58
N THR A 212 18.25 -8.90 4.16
CA THR A 212 17.65 -9.98 4.94
C THR A 212 18.70 -10.88 5.58
N ALA A 213 19.93 -10.90 5.06
CA ALA A 213 21.04 -11.64 5.65
C ALA A 213 21.28 -11.34 7.14
N PRO A 214 21.25 -10.07 7.62
CA PRO A 214 21.42 -9.79 9.05
C PRO A 214 20.27 -10.27 9.93
N LEU A 215 19.03 -10.19 9.43
CA LEU A 215 17.84 -10.72 10.13
C LEU A 215 17.91 -12.25 10.27
N ARG A 216 18.72 -12.90 9.43
CA ARG A 216 18.79 -14.35 9.26
C ARG A 216 20.07 -14.98 9.77
N ALA A 217 21.05 -14.18 10.21
CA ALA A 217 22.25 -14.69 10.81
C ALA A 217 21.83 -15.60 11.97
N ARG A 218 22.02 -16.92 11.88
CA ARG A 218 21.72 -17.84 12.98
C ARG A 218 22.84 -17.76 14.02
N PRO A 219 22.56 -18.08 15.30
CA PRO A 219 23.63 -18.40 16.23
C PRO A 219 24.43 -19.55 15.63
N ARG A 220 25.68 -19.29 15.24
CA ARG A 220 26.63 -20.38 15.02
C ARG A 220 26.74 -21.08 16.37
N ARG A 221 26.06 -22.22 16.54
CA ARG A 221 26.46 -23.16 17.60
C ARG A 221 27.92 -23.43 17.29
N SER A 222 28.82 -22.98 18.16
CA SER A 222 30.18 -23.48 18.13
C SER A 222 30.04 -24.99 18.15
N THR A 223 30.40 -25.65 17.06
CA THR A 223 30.50 -27.10 17.03
C THR A 223 31.69 -27.43 17.93
N SER A 224 31.46 -27.45 19.24
CA SER A 224 32.40 -27.94 20.25
C SER A 224 32.46 -29.48 20.23
N VAL A 225 32.17 -30.11 19.09
CA VAL A 225 32.48 -31.52 18.86
C VAL A 225 33.91 -31.58 18.35
N HIS A 226 34.86 -31.54 19.28
CA HIS A 226 36.25 -31.91 18.99
C HIS A 226 36.28 -33.41 18.68
N HIS A 227 36.49 -33.77 17.42
CA HIS A 227 36.91 -35.13 17.09
C HIS A 227 38.39 -35.28 17.48
N PRO A 228 38.83 -36.46 17.97
CA PRO A 228 40.20 -36.70 18.45
C PRO A 228 41.30 -36.52 17.39
N ASN A 229 40.93 -36.24 16.13
CA ASN A 229 41.85 -36.14 15.00
C ASN A 229 42.02 -34.68 14.51
N GLY A 230 41.46 -33.68 15.20
CA GLY A 230 41.65 -32.26 14.85
C GLY A 230 40.96 -31.78 13.57
N THR A 231 40.31 -32.67 12.82
CA THR A 231 39.54 -32.32 11.62
C THR A 231 38.20 -31.70 12.02
N GLN A 232 38.05 -30.39 11.79
CA GLN A 232 36.72 -29.78 11.70
C GLN A 232 36.05 -30.33 10.45
N ARG A 233 34.89 -30.99 10.57
CA ARG A 233 33.98 -31.06 9.42
C ARG A 233 33.56 -29.62 9.17
N GLY A 234 34.09 -29.00 8.12
CA GLY A 234 33.33 -27.98 7.42
C GLY A 234 32.02 -28.65 7.04
N LEU A 235 30.94 -28.33 7.75
CA LEU A 235 29.64 -28.56 7.15
C LEU A 235 29.65 -27.68 5.93
N ASP A 236 29.65 -28.32 4.77
CA ASP A 236 29.52 -27.68 3.48
C ASP A 236 28.35 -26.69 3.59
N ASP A 237 28.69 -25.41 3.66
CA ASP A 237 27.76 -24.30 3.40
C ASP A 237 27.53 -24.23 1.88
N ASN A 238 27.31 -25.39 1.26
CA ASN A 238 26.78 -25.53 -0.08
C ASN A 238 25.27 -25.28 -0.03
N GLN A 239 24.82 -24.21 0.64
CA GLN A 239 23.80 -23.43 -0.01
C GLN A 239 24.50 -22.79 -1.20
N SER A 240 24.47 -23.51 -2.32
CA SER A 240 24.79 -22.95 -3.61
C SER A 240 24.03 -21.62 -3.69
N ASP A 241 24.79 -20.53 -3.67
CA ASP A 241 24.31 -19.15 -3.68
C ASP A 241 23.75 -18.83 -5.08
N THR A 242 22.74 -19.61 -5.51
CA THR A 242 22.19 -19.64 -6.87
C THR A 242 21.01 -18.70 -7.05
N THR A 243 20.42 -18.22 -5.95
CA THR A 243 19.29 -17.29 -5.99
C THR A 243 19.77 -15.85 -5.90
N SER A 244 19.30 -14.99 -6.81
CA SER A 244 19.63 -13.56 -6.82
C SER A 244 19.31 -12.84 -5.50
N HIS A 245 18.29 -13.29 -4.77
CA HIS A 245 17.96 -12.84 -3.42
C HIS A 245 16.94 -13.75 -2.73
N ASP A 246 16.79 -13.50 -1.44
CA ASP A 246 16.03 -14.24 -0.46
C ASP A 246 14.52 -14.42 -0.73
N HIS A 247 13.93 -13.59 -1.59
CA HIS A 247 12.52 -13.60 -1.98
C HIS A 247 12.33 -13.76 -3.50
N ALA A 248 13.37 -14.20 -4.21
CA ALA A 248 13.38 -14.24 -5.68
C ALA A 248 12.30 -15.14 -6.28
N LEU A 249 11.94 -16.25 -5.60
CA LEU A 249 10.84 -17.10 -6.04
C LEU A 249 9.49 -16.35 -5.97
N LEU A 250 9.22 -15.66 -4.86
CA LEU A 250 8.00 -14.87 -4.72
C LEU A 250 7.93 -13.75 -5.76
N GLU A 251 9.05 -13.06 -6.02
CA GLU A 251 9.11 -12.05 -7.08
C GLU A 251 8.84 -12.66 -8.47
N SER A 252 9.42 -13.82 -8.76
CA SER A 252 9.19 -14.54 -10.02
C SER A 252 7.73 -14.98 -10.18
N LEU A 253 7.12 -15.51 -9.11
CA LEU A 253 5.71 -15.89 -9.11
C LEU A 253 4.81 -14.67 -9.29
N TYR A 254 5.05 -13.60 -8.53
CA TYR A 254 4.29 -12.35 -8.63
C TYR A 254 4.31 -11.81 -10.07
N LYS A 255 5.49 -11.67 -10.69
CA LYS A 255 5.59 -11.21 -12.09
C LYS A 255 4.81 -12.10 -13.05
N SER A 256 4.93 -13.41 -12.90
CA SER A 256 4.27 -14.39 -13.77
C SER A 256 2.75 -14.36 -13.69
N VAL A 257 2.18 -14.03 -12.51
CA VAL A 257 0.73 -13.80 -12.36
C VAL A 257 0.27 -12.68 -13.31
N PHE A 258 0.98 -11.56 -13.36
CA PHE A 258 0.58 -10.45 -14.24
C PHE A 258 0.91 -10.71 -15.70
N GLU A 259 2.08 -11.31 -16.00
CA GLU A 259 2.49 -11.66 -17.36
C GLU A 259 1.52 -12.65 -18.02
N SER A 260 1.13 -13.71 -17.31
CA SER A 260 0.13 -14.70 -17.80
C SER A 260 -1.25 -14.09 -18.09
N ARG A 261 -1.54 -12.93 -17.48
CA ARG A 261 -2.78 -12.16 -17.64
C ARG A 261 -2.64 -11.02 -18.65
N PHE A 262 -1.48 -10.90 -19.30
CA PHE A 262 -1.13 -9.82 -20.21
C PHE A 262 -1.22 -8.42 -19.56
N ILE A 263 -0.96 -8.34 -18.24
CA ILE A 263 -0.99 -7.09 -17.47
C ILE A 263 0.44 -6.57 -17.31
N ASN A 264 0.65 -5.31 -17.69
CA ASN A 264 1.94 -4.66 -17.59
C ASN A 264 2.16 -4.13 -16.16
N LEU A 265 3.24 -4.54 -15.50
CA LEU A 265 3.62 -4.07 -14.16
C LEU A 265 4.23 -2.65 -14.15
N SER A 266 4.44 -2.03 -15.31
CA SER A 266 4.98 -0.67 -15.46
C SER A 266 4.05 0.20 -16.33
N PRO A 267 2.78 0.36 -15.95
CA PRO A 267 1.81 1.17 -16.72
C PRO A 267 2.28 2.63 -16.89
N THR A 268 3.05 3.16 -15.94
CA THR A 268 3.64 4.50 -15.99
C THR A 268 4.51 4.78 -17.23
N ALA A 269 5.04 3.73 -17.86
CA ALA A 269 5.85 3.81 -19.07
C ALA A 269 5.01 3.69 -20.37
N ILE A 270 3.94 2.89 -20.36
CA ILE A 270 3.16 2.58 -21.58
C ILE A 270 1.94 3.47 -21.77
N LEU A 271 1.26 3.85 -20.68
CA LEU A 271 0.01 4.59 -20.72
C LEU A 271 0.09 5.95 -21.42
N PRO A 272 1.16 6.76 -21.29
CA PRO A 272 1.25 8.04 -22.00
C PRO A 272 1.04 7.91 -23.52
N ASN A 273 1.55 6.85 -24.14
CA ASN A 273 1.42 6.64 -25.59
C ASN A 273 -0.02 6.30 -25.98
N TYR A 274 -0.68 5.43 -25.23
CA TYR A 274 -2.09 5.14 -25.44
C TYR A 274 -2.94 6.39 -25.21
N PHE A 275 -2.72 7.08 -24.09
CA PHE A 275 -3.51 8.20 -23.63
C PHE A 275 -3.49 9.38 -24.61
N THR A 276 -2.32 9.73 -25.15
CA THR A 276 -2.17 10.81 -26.15
C THR A 276 -2.81 10.52 -27.51
N THR A 277 -3.19 9.26 -27.77
CA THR A 277 -3.91 8.88 -28.99
C THR A 277 -5.39 9.28 -28.92
N TYR A 278 -5.99 9.25 -27.71
CA TYR A 278 -7.43 9.46 -27.52
C TYR A 278 -7.79 10.84 -26.95
N PHE A 279 -6.86 11.50 -26.24
CA PHE A 279 -7.11 12.77 -25.57
C PHE A 279 -6.20 13.89 -26.08
N ARG A 280 -6.64 15.14 -25.93
CA ARG A 280 -5.89 16.36 -26.30
C ARG A 280 -5.55 17.18 -25.07
N HIS A 281 -4.69 18.20 -25.26
CA HIS A 281 -4.18 19.04 -24.19
C HIS A 281 -3.65 18.19 -23.02
N VAL A 282 -2.91 17.14 -23.36
CA VAL A 282 -2.48 16.14 -22.41
C VAL A 282 -1.34 16.67 -21.56
N THR A 283 -1.52 16.64 -20.25
CA THR A 283 -0.50 16.92 -19.25
C THR A 283 0.00 15.60 -18.67
N LEU A 284 1.30 15.37 -18.77
CA LEU A 284 1.95 14.17 -18.24
C LEU A 284 2.85 14.59 -17.08
N SER A 285 2.59 14.08 -15.87
CA SER A 285 3.55 14.29 -14.79
C SER A 285 4.85 13.52 -15.07
N PRO A 286 5.99 13.96 -14.52
CA PRO A 286 7.16 13.10 -14.34
C PRO A 286 6.79 11.85 -13.54
N VAL A 287 7.57 10.78 -13.69
CA VAL A 287 7.40 9.59 -12.85
C VAL A 287 7.91 9.90 -11.45
N ILE A 288 7.03 9.83 -10.46
CA ILE A 288 7.37 10.04 -9.05
C ILE A 288 7.84 8.71 -8.47
N SER A 289 9.09 8.67 -8.01
CA SER A 289 9.72 7.46 -7.47
C SER A 289 9.84 7.51 -5.94
N PHE A 290 9.28 6.50 -5.28
CA PHE A 290 9.39 6.27 -3.83
C PHE A 290 10.34 5.12 -3.57
N PHE A 291 11.40 5.40 -2.81
CA PHE A 291 12.43 4.41 -2.49
C PHE A 291 12.11 3.65 -1.20
N MET A 292 12.80 2.53 -1.02
CA MET A 292 12.75 1.80 0.24
C MET A 292 13.13 2.71 1.42
N PRO A 293 12.39 2.66 2.54
CA PRO A 293 12.74 3.42 3.73
C PRO A 293 14.15 3.02 4.20
N PRO A 294 14.94 3.91 4.82
CA PRO A 294 16.27 3.57 5.32
C PRO A 294 16.19 2.48 6.41
N ILE A 295 17.28 1.73 6.59
CA ILE A 295 17.39 0.77 7.70
C ILE A 295 17.37 1.54 9.02
N PRO A 296 16.66 1.06 10.06
CA PRO A 296 16.83 1.55 11.43
C PRO A 296 18.31 1.75 11.78
N PRO A 297 18.70 2.89 12.38
CA PRO A 297 20.02 2.98 12.99
C PRO A 297 20.12 1.92 14.10
N LEU A 298 21.24 1.22 14.16
CA LEU A 298 21.52 0.26 15.22
C LEU A 298 21.43 0.97 16.58
N GLN A 299 20.60 0.48 17.50
CA GLN A 299 20.53 1.06 18.84
C GLN A 299 21.89 0.94 19.54
N PRO A 300 22.29 1.94 20.35
CA PRO A 300 23.44 1.79 21.23
C PRO A 300 23.13 0.69 22.25
N LEU A 301 24.12 -0.14 22.56
CA LEU A 301 24.00 -1.12 23.64
C LEU A 301 23.62 -0.40 24.94
N PRO A 302 22.72 -0.96 25.75
CA PRO A 302 22.36 -0.35 27.02
C PRO A 302 23.62 -0.16 27.88
N PRO A 303 23.76 0.98 28.58
CA PRO A 303 24.88 1.19 29.48
C PRO A 303 24.87 0.07 30.53
N GLN A 304 25.95 -0.70 30.61
CA GLN A 304 26.06 -1.76 31.60
C GLN A 304 26.04 -1.12 32.99
N ILE A 305 25.02 -1.41 33.80
CA ILE A 305 25.06 -1.08 35.23
C ILE A 305 26.16 -1.97 35.81
N ILE A 306 27.30 -1.37 36.13
CA ILE A 306 28.34 -2.03 36.91
C ILE A 306 27.75 -2.23 38.31
N THR A 307 27.18 -3.40 38.59
CA THR A 307 26.92 -3.83 39.95
C THR A 307 28.27 -4.10 40.60
N SER A 308 28.84 -3.10 41.25
CA SER A 308 29.95 -3.29 42.17
C SER A 308 29.43 -4.08 43.37
N TYR A 309 29.58 -5.40 43.33
CA TYR A 309 29.38 -6.24 44.51
C TYR A 309 30.52 -5.93 45.50
N VAL A 310 30.23 -5.15 46.53
CA VAL A 310 31.10 -5.06 47.71
C VAL A 310 30.82 -6.33 48.52
N ILE A 311 31.72 -7.30 48.44
CA ILE A 311 31.70 -8.48 49.31
C ILE A 311 32.34 -8.05 50.63
N ASP A 312 31.55 -7.99 51.71
CA ASP A 312 32.07 -7.87 53.07
C ASP A 312 32.61 -9.25 53.50
N PRO A 313 33.92 -9.40 53.76
CA PRO A 313 34.55 -10.71 53.96
C PRO A 313 34.22 -11.41 55.29
N ASN A 314 33.38 -10.84 56.17
CA ASN A 314 33.11 -11.39 57.51
C ASN A 314 31.65 -11.70 57.85
N SER A 315 30.77 -11.88 56.86
CA SER A 315 29.37 -12.27 57.09
C SER A 315 29.13 -13.74 56.77
N ASP A 316 29.04 -14.58 57.80
CA ASP A 316 28.78 -16.03 57.72
C ASP A 316 27.29 -16.36 58.01
N THR A 317 26.38 -15.54 57.51
CA THR A 317 24.94 -15.82 57.57
C THR A 317 24.30 -15.60 56.21
N LEU A 318 23.68 -16.67 55.69
CA LEU A 318 22.88 -16.69 54.46
C LEU A 318 21.58 -15.91 54.69
N ASP A 319 21.66 -14.58 54.69
CA ASP A 319 20.49 -13.71 54.80
C ASP A 319 20.22 -12.93 53.52
N SER A 320 18.92 -12.83 53.25
CA SER A 320 18.23 -12.28 52.08
C SER A 320 19.00 -11.32 51.18
N ARG A 321 19.06 -11.67 49.89
CA ARG A 321 19.47 -10.78 48.79
C ARG A 321 18.55 -9.55 48.75
N THR A 322 18.92 -8.49 49.45
CA THR A 322 18.30 -7.18 49.31
C THR A 322 19.03 -6.45 48.19
N SER A 323 18.52 -6.56 46.97
CA SER A 323 18.93 -5.69 45.86
C SER A 323 18.38 -4.30 46.13
N THR A 324 19.19 -3.36 46.59
CA THR A 324 18.85 -1.94 46.56
C THR A 324 18.94 -1.45 45.11
N VAL A 325 17.83 -1.57 44.39
CA VAL A 325 17.60 -0.81 43.17
C VAL A 325 17.40 0.64 43.61
N PHE A 326 18.32 1.53 43.25
CA PHE A 326 17.99 2.96 43.26
C PHE A 326 16.90 3.17 42.22
N ALA A 327 15.65 3.23 42.67
CA ALA A 327 14.53 3.65 41.85
C ALA A 327 14.78 5.09 41.41
N SER A 328 15.00 5.30 40.12
CA SER A 328 14.85 6.62 39.53
C SER A 328 13.41 7.11 39.79
N PRO A 329 13.19 8.37 40.20
CA PRO A 329 11.85 8.89 40.45
C PRO A 329 11.21 9.23 39.11
N PHE A 330 10.65 8.24 38.43
CA PHE A 330 9.69 8.50 37.36
C PHE A 330 8.31 8.05 37.84
N PRO A 331 7.29 8.93 37.76
CA PRO A 331 5.93 8.54 38.11
C PRO A 331 5.49 7.48 37.10
N ARG A 332 5.24 6.25 37.58
CA ARG A 332 4.59 5.21 36.78
C ARG A 332 3.12 5.60 36.65
N ASP A 333 2.77 6.30 35.58
CA ASP A 333 1.39 6.55 35.24
C ASP A 333 0.79 5.24 34.69
N PRO A 334 -0.37 4.75 35.18
CA PRO A 334 -1.03 3.56 34.64
C PRO A 334 -1.27 3.59 33.11
N ALA A 335 -1.17 4.75 32.47
CA ALA A 335 -1.15 4.90 31.01
C ALA A 335 0.02 4.16 30.33
N ASP A 336 1.20 4.06 30.96
CA ASP A 336 2.40 3.46 30.35
C ASP A 336 2.30 1.93 30.23
N ILE A 337 1.66 1.27 31.19
CA ILE A 337 1.42 -0.18 31.16
C ILE A 337 0.35 -0.53 30.11
N VAL A 338 -0.64 0.34 29.96
CA VAL A 338 -1.64 0.22 28.89
C VAL A 338 -0.95 0.37 27.52
N ILE A 339 0.00 1.31 27.36
CA ILE A 339 0.70 1.56 26.10
C ILE A 339 1.69 0.44 25.71
N ILE A 340 2.32 -0.25 26.66
CA ILE A 340 3.18 -1.42 26.38
C ILE A 340 2.36 -2.56 25.76
N LEU A 341 1.10 -2.73 26.20
CA LEU A 341 0.15 -3.64 25.53
C LEU A 341 -0.25 -3.10 24.13
N PHE A 342 -0.41 -1.79 23.96
CA PHE A 342 -0.71 -1.16 22.65
C PHE A 342 0.40 -1.35 21.61
N CYS A 343 1.67 -1.45 22.01
CA CYS A 343 2.79 -1.58 21.07
C CYS A 343 2.97 -3.01 20.56
N TYR A 344 2.63 -4.03 21.37
CA TYR A 344 2.54 -5.42 20.93
C TYR A 344 1.30 -5.68 20.05
N ILE A 345 0.27 -4.84 20.20
CA ILE A 345 -1.04 -4.89 19.50
C ILE A 345 -1.08 -3.85 18.35
N GLY A 346 0.03 -3.17 18.02
CA GLY A 346 0.08 -2.02 17.11
C GLY A 346 -0.34 -2.26 15.64
N LEU A 347 -0.65 -3.51 15.26
CA LEU A 347 -1.32 -3.85 14.00
C LEU A 347 -2.84 -4.00 14.13
N HIS A 348 -3.36 -4.30 15.33
CA HIS A 348 -4.80 -4.38 15.63
C HIS A 348 -5.43 -3.02 15.97
N TRP A 349 -4.65 -1.96 16.22
CA TRP A 349 -5.24 -0.63 16.48
C TRP A 349 -5.65 0.11 15.19
N PHE A 350 -5.06 -0.25 14.04
CA PHE A 350 -5.62 0.13 12.74
C PHE A 350 -7.06 -0.43 12.58
N ASP A 351 -7.37 -1.58 13.20
CA ASP A 351 -8.71 -2.20 13.11
C ASP A 351 -9.84 -1.46 13.87
N ARG A 352 -9.54 -0.54 14.82
CA ARG A 352 -10.56 0.12 15.65
C ARG A 352 -10.67 1.64 15.49
N CYS A 353 -9.85 2.28 14.66
CA CYS A 353 -9.94 3.72 14.40
C CYS A 353 -10.87 4.12 13.25
N ILE A 354 -11.54 3.17 12.61
CA ILE A 354 -12.63 3.46 11.67
C ILE A 354 -13.99 3.26 12.40
N LEU A 355 -14.31 4.27 13.25
CA LEU A 355 -15.63 4.79 13.69
C LEU A 355 -16.53 3.97 14.66
N PRO A 356 -17.42 4.62 15.48
CA PRO A 356 -17.92 6.00 15.36
C PRO A 356 -17.76 6.91 16.61
N GLY A 357 -17.57 8.23 16.40
CA GLY A 357 -18.00 9.24 17.38
C GLY A 357 -16.97 10.16 18.05
N VAL A 358 -15.70 10.24 17.61
CA VAL A 358 -14.76 11.24 18.18
C VAL A 358 -14.53 12.37 17.20
N ASN A 359 -15.05 13.53 17.60
CA ASN A 359 -14.96 14.84 16.98
C ASN A 359 -13.48 15.29 16.86
N ILE A 360 -12.99 15.54 15.63
CA ILE A 360 -11.60 15.95 15.35
C ILE A 360 -11.45 17.49 15.32
N TYR A 361 -12.42 18.26 15.79
CA TYR A 361 -12.21 19.69 16.00
C TYR A 361 -11.46 19.96 17.31
N GLY A 362 -10.13 20.01 17.21
CA GLY A 362 -9.33 20.85 18.10
C GLY A 362 -8.18 20.18 18.83
N VAL A 363 -7.09 19.87 18.13
CA VAL A 363 -5.73 20.07 18.68
C VAL A 363 -4.78 20.44 17.54
N ALA A 364 -4.89 21.68 17.06
CA ALA A 364 -3.83 22.31 16.31
C ALA A 364 -3.11 23.28 17.24
N HIS A 365 -1.86 23.01 17.63
CA HIS A 365 -0.96 24.10 18.02
C HIS A 365 0.51 23.76 17.74
N LYS A 366 1.04 24.48 16.74
CA LYS A 366 2.42 24.97 16.53
C LYS A 366 3.54 24.28 17.32
N VAL A 367 4.39 23.56 16.59
CA VAL A 367 5.82 23.49 16.88
C VAL A 367 6.60 23.48 15.55
N ILE A 368 7.29 24.57 15.25
CA ILE A 368 8.26 24.69 14.15
C ILE A 368 9.63 24.38 14.74
N PHE A 369 10.34 23.37 14.22
CA PHE A 369 11.77 23.21 14.46
C PHE A 369 12.52 23.02 13.14
N ARG A 370 13.58 23.82 12.96
CA ARG A 370 14.57 23.71 11.87
C ARG A 370 15.48 22.52 12.14
N PHE A 371 15.74 21.72 11.11
CA PHE A 371 16.66 20.58 11.17
C PHE A 371 18.00 20.91 10.50
N HIS A 372 19.09 20.46 11.11
CA HIS A 372 20.40 20.29 10.45
C HIS A 372 20.40 18.94 9.71
N THR A 373 20.77 18.95 8.44
CA THR A 373 20.93 17.77 7.58
C THR A 373 22.36 17.25 7.59
N PRO A 374 22.57 15.93 7.45
CA PRO A 374 23.73 15.40 6.76
C PRO A 374 23.32 14.83 5.38
N SER A 375 23.86 15.45 4.32
CA SER A 375 24.03 15.00 2.91
C SER A 375 22.86 14.43 2.08
N PRO A 376 22.81 14.71 0.75
CA PRO A 376 21.62 14.54 -0.07
C PRO A 376 21.62 13.19 -0.80
N LEU A 377 21.09 12.14 -0.19
CA LEU A 377 20.50 11.05 -0.98
C LEU A 377 19.16 11.59 -1.52
N LYS A 378 18.91 11.51 -2.84
CA LYS A 378 17.64 11.90 -3.43
C LYS A 378 16.53 10.98 -2.91
N ARG A 379 15.80 11.43 -1.88
CA ARG A 379 14.76 10.67 -1.17
C ARG A 379 13.52 10.40 -2.02
N PHE A 380 13.31 11.27 -3.00
CA PHE A 380 12.30 11.18 -4.04
C PHE A 380 12.96 11.67 -5.32
N VAL A 381 12.69 10.99 -6.43
CA VAL A 381 13.19 11.39 -7.74
C VAL A 381 12.00 11.51 -8.67
N MET A 382 11.88 12.66 -9.32
CA MET A 382 11.14 12.79 -10.57
C MET A 382 12.12 12.45 -11.68
N ASP A 383 11.80 11.45 -12.51
CA ASP A 383 12.60 11.15 -13.69
C ASP A 383 12.35 12.24 -14.73
N MET A 384 13.32 13.17 -14.84
CA MET A 384 13.24 14.34 -15.70
C MET A 384 13.93 14.01 -17.04
N GLY A 385 13.13 13.61 -18.02
CA GLY A 385 13.53 13.77 -19.41
C GLY A 385 13.47 15.25 -19.77
N LEU A 386 14.62 15.95 -19.64
CA LEU A 386 14.84 17.37 -19.91
C LEU A 386 14.08 18.35 -18.99
N ASP A 387 14.77 19.42 -18.63
CA ASP A 387 14.32 20.49 -17.75
C ASP A 387 13.13 21.26 -18.36
N GLU A 388 11.92 20.72 -18.26
CA GLU A 388 10.71 21.51 -18.48
C GLU A 388 10.34 22.24 -17.19
N GLU A 389 10.36 23.58 -17.23
CA GLU A 389 9.79 24.44 -16.21
C GLU A 389 8.30 24.07 -16.05
N GLU A 390 7.86 23.68 -14.84
CA GLU A 390 6.44 23.52 -14.56
C GLU A 390 5.73 24.84 -14.92
N PRO A 391 4.64 24.82 -15.71
CA PRO A 391 3.88 26.03 -16.00
C PRO A 391 3.47 26.65 -14.66
N ALA A 392 3.71 27.96 -14.52
CA ALA A 392 3.40 28.69 -13.30
C ALA A 392 1.92 28.49 -12.94
N LEU A 393 1.66 27.59 -11.99
CA LEU A 393 0.37 27.46 -11.32
C LEU A 393 0.06 28.80 -10.64
N SER A 394 -1.24 29.00 -10.34
CA SER A 394 -1.73 30.19 -9.64
C SER A 394 -0.79 30.60 -8.48
N PRO A 395 -0.57 31.90 -8.24
CA PRO A 395 0.48 32.41 -7.35
C PRO A 395 0.39 31.92 -5.89
N ASP A 396 -0.74 31.31 -5.50
CA ASP A 396 -0.99 30.76 -4.17
C ASP A 396 -0.70 29.25 -4.04
N ARG A 397 -0.52 28.49 -5.12
CA ARG A 397 -0.27 27.03 -5.03
C ARG A 397 1.22 26.72 -4.92
N THR A 398 1.56 25.87 -3.96
CA THR A 398 2.95 25.39 -3.84
C THR A 398 3.29 24.51 -5.07
N PRO A 399 4.50 24.55 -5.66
CA PRO A 399 4.85 23.62 -6.73
C PRO A 399 4.79 22.15 -6.28
N LEU A 400 4.35 21.23 -7.15
CA LEU A 400 4.21 19.81 -6.82
C LEU A 400 5.53 19.23 -6.29
N ARG A 401 6.63 19.60 -6.94
CA ARG A 401 7.99 19.25 -6.50
C ARG A 401 8.29 19.63 -5.05
N ASN A 402 7.86 20.82 -4.62
CA ASN A 402 8.08 21.29 -3.25
C ASN A 402 7.22 20.52 -2.25
N ARG A 403 5.99 20.15 -2.61
CA ARG A 403 5.12 19.30 -1.77
C ARG A 403 5.66 17.88 -1.64
N LEU A 404 6.19 17.28 -2.70
CA LEU A 404 6.86 15.99 -2.60
C LEU A 404 8.12 16.06 -1.74
N ASN A 405 8.91 17.12 -1.87
CA ASN A 405 10.10 17.34 -1.05
C ASN A 405 9.78 17.58 0.44
N SER A 406 8.55 17.97 0.78
CA SER A 406 8.12 18.15 2.17
C SER A 406 7.70 16.84 2.85
N LEU A 407 7.54 15.75 2.09
CA LEU A 407 7.23 14.45 2.66
C LEU A 407 8.38 13.96 3.55
N ASN A 408 8.02 13.57 4.78
CA ASN A 408 8.96 12.99 5.73
C ASN A 408 9.37 11.56 5.30
N GLU A 409 10.53 11.08 5.76
CA GLU A 409 10.99 9.68 5.58
C GLU A 409 9.94 8.65 6.02
N ARG A 410 9.04 9.01 6.93
CA ARG A 410 7.90 8.18 7.35
C ARG A 410 6.97 7.81 6.21
N SER A 411 6.83 8.68 5.21
CA SER A 411 6.01 8.41 4.03
C SER A 411 6.54 7.18 3.28
N LEU A 412 7.86 6.98 3.21
CA LEU A 412 8.48 5.83 2.55
C LEU A 412 8.05 4.49 3.17
N ALA A 413 7.85 4.45 4.50
CA ALA A 413 7.33 3.27 5.18
C ALA A 413 5.86 2.99 4.80
N MET A 414 5.06 4.03 4.55
CA MET A 414 3.67 3.88 4.07
C MET A 414 3.62 3.40 2.63
N HIS A 415 4.47 3.93 1.74
CA HIS A 415 4.57 3.45 0.36
C HIS A 415 5.06 2.00 0.31
N LEU A 416 6.02 1.63 1.15
CA LEU A 416 6.44 0.23 1.29
C LEU A 416 5.30 -0.64 1.84
N TYR A 417 4.59 -0.19 2.87
CA TYR A 417 3.47 -0.94 3.46
C TYR A 417 2.39 -1.22 2.41
N ARG A 418 2.01 -0.21 1.64
CA ARG A 418 1.08 -0.36 0.51
C ARG A 418 1.57 -1.42 -0.47
N SER A 419 2.82 -1.31 -0.90
CA SER A 419 3.48 -2.23 -1.82
C SER A 419 3.41 -3.68 -1.32
N TYR A 420 3.84 -3.88 -0.07
CA TYR A 420 3.82 -5.16 0.62
C TYR A 420 2.40 -5.77 0.68
N GLN A 421 1.38 -4.97 0.99
CA GLN A 421 0.00 -5.46 1.08
C GLN A 421 -0.56 -5.92 -0.28
N LEU A 422 -0.19 -5.28 -1.39
CA LEU A 422 -0.59 -5.72 -2.73
C LEU A 422 -0.01 -7.09 -3.09
N VAL A 423 1.22 -7.40 -2.67
CA VAL A 423 1.80 -8.72 -2.89
C VAL A 423 1.12 -9.80 -2.06
N LEU A 424 0.81 -9.51 -0.79
CA LEU A 424 0.04 -10.43 0.02
C LEU A 424 -1.37 -10.68 -0.54
N ALA A 425 -1.99 -9.65 -1.11
CA ALA A 425 -3.29 -9.79 -1.76
C ALA A 425 -3.26 -10.73 -2.97
N CYS A 426 -2.09 -10.85 -3.62
CA CYS A 426 -1.86 -11.72 -4.77
C CYS A 426 -1.46 -13.16 -4.37
N GLN A 427 -1.35 -13.48 -3.07
CA GLN A 427 -0.73 -14.73 -2.60
C GLN A 427 -1.39 -16.00 -3.15
N GLU A 428 -2.72 -16.01 -3.32
CA GLU A 428 -3.42 -17.22 -3.78
C GLU A 428 -3.27 -17.39 -5.29
N GLU A 429 -3.16 -16.32 -6.06
CA GLU A 429 -2.84 -16.42 -7.50
C GLU A 429 -1.38 -16.83 -7.71
N MET A 430 -0.46 -16.38 -6.85
CA MET A 430 0.93 -16.86 -6.84
C MET A 430 1.00 -18.36 -6.51
N TRP A 431 0.13 -18.85 -5.62
CA TRP A 431 0.02 -20.28 -5.31
C TRP A 431 -0.49 -21.09 -6.51
N GLU A 432 -1.51 -20.59 -7.23
CA GLU A 432 -1.98 -21.23 -8.47
C GLU A 432 -0.87 -21.30 -9.54
N GLU A 433 -0.10 -20.23 -9.70
CA GLU A 433 1.06 -20.18 -10.59
C GLU A 433 2.16 -21.17 -10.17
N LEU A 434 2.43 -21.27 -8.86
CA LEU A 434 3.40 -22.24 -8.35
C LEU A 434 2.94 -23.68 -8.60
N LYS A 435 1.65 -23.99 -8.41
CA LYS A 435 1.09 -25.31 -8.75
C LYS A 435 1.26 -25.64 -10.24
N ASP A 436 1.03 -24.67 -11.13
CA ASP A 436 1.26 -24.86 -12.56
C ASP A 436 2.74 -25.14 -12.84
N ARG A 437 3.68 -24.39 -12.26
CA ARG A 437 5.11 -24.62 -12.44
C ARG A 437 5.57 -25.98 -11.89
N ILE A 438 5.06 -26.41 -10.74
CA ILE A 438 5.35 -27.74 -10.18
C ILE A 438 4.88 -28.85 -11.13
N ARG A 439 3.75 -28.67 -11.83
CA ARG A 439 3.20 -29.68 -12.75
C ARG A 439 3.86 -29.66 -14.12
N ASN A 440 4.08 -28.47 -14.68
CA ASN A 440 4.36 -28.28 -16.09
C ASN A 440 5.74 -27.67 -16.38
N ARG A 441 6.37 -26.97 -15.42
CA ARG A 441 7.59 -26.15 -15.62
C ARG A 441 8.61 -26.32 -14.48
N LYS A 442 8.86 -27.56 -14.04
CA LYS A 442 9.74 -27.86 -12.89
C LYS A 442 11.16 -27.31 -13.04
N ASP A 443 11.67 -27.23 -14.27
CA ASP A 443 13.02 -26.71 -14.53
C ASP A 443 13.18 -25.24 -14.09
N GLU A 444 12.11 -24.44 -14.12
CA GLU A 444 12.11 -23.05 -13.65
C GLU A 444 12.25 -22.93 -12.13
N LEU A 445 11.95 -24.00 -11.39
CA LEU A 445 11.95 -24.05 -9.93
C LEU A 445 13.30 -24.47 -9.34
N LYS A 446 14.16 -25.12 -10.15
CA LYS A 446 15.50 -25.58 -9.74
C LYS A 446 16.39 -24.46 -9.16
N PRO A 447 16.48 -23.26 -9.75
CA PRO A 447 17.34 -22.20 -9.21
C PRO A 447 16.96 -21.77 -7.80
N PHE A 448 15.71 -22.00 -7.39
CA PHE A 448 15.14 -21.57 -6.11
C PHE A 448 15.16 -22.65 -5.02
N GLY A 449 15.84 -23.79 -5.23
CA GLY A 449 15.86 -24.89 -4.27
C GLY A 449 14.48 -25.56 -4.10
N TRP A 450 13.76 -25.66 -5.22
CA TRP A 450 12.47 -26.32 -5.31
C TRP A 450 12.55 -27.47 -6.33
N ASP A 451 13.62 -28.25 -6.18
CA ASP A 451 14.05 -29.40 -6.97
C ASP A 451 13.85 -30.75 -6.25
N ASP A 452 13.78 -30.74 -4.91
CA ASP A 452 14.05 -31.93 -4.10
C ASP A 452 12.94 -32.94 -3.88
N ASP A 453 11.71 -32.76 -4.37
CA ASP A 453 10.67 -33.75 -4.06
C ASP A 453 9.73 -34.03 -5.24
N GLU A 454 10.03 -35.13 -5.92
CA GLU A 454 9.11 -35.76 -6.89
C GLU A 454 7.80 -36.27 -6.22
N GLU A 455 7.76 -36.33 -4.88
CA GLU A 455 6.67 -36.88 -4.06
C GLU A 455 6.07 -35.93 -2.99
N LEU A 456 6.38 -34.62 -2.95
CA LEU A 456 5.67 -33.73 -2.01
C LEU A 456 4.18 -33.74 -2.36
N GLU A 457 3.35 -34.23 -1.44
CA GLU A 457 1.90 -34.06 -1.54
C GLU A 457 1.58 -32.56 -1.65
N GLU A 458 0.50 -32.19 -2.36
CA GLU A 458 0.08 -30.79 -2.56
C GLU A 458 0.04 -30.02 -1.23
N LEU A 459 -0.33 -30.70 -0.14
CA LEU A 459 -0.35 -30.17 1.22
C LEU A 459 1.03 -29.75 1.73
N GLN A 460 2.09 -30.52 1.45
CA GLN A 460 3.44 -30.20 1.90
C GLN A 460 4.04 -29.04 1.09
N SER A 461 3.78 -29.01 -0.23
CA SER A 461 4.11 -27.86 -1.08
C SER A 461 3.41 -26.58 -0.62
N ARG A 462 2.14 -26.68 -0.21
CA ARG A 462 1.39 -25.53 0.34
C ARG A 462 2.02 -25.01 1.63
N LYS A 463 2.38 -25.90 2.57
CA LYS A 463 3.07 -25.50 3.81
C LYS A 463 4.41 -24.80 3.52
N LYS A 464 5.19 -25.31 2.55
CA LYS A 464 6.45 -24.68 2.13
C LYS A 464 6.21 -23.27 1.56
N PHE A 465 5.15 -23.09 0.77
CA PHE A 465 4.76 -21.78 0.23
C PHE A 465 4.29 -20.82 1.33
N GLU A 466 3.46 -21.28 2.28
CA GLU A 466 3.01 -20.47 3.41
C GLU A 466 4.19 -19.97 4.25
N LEU A 467 5.21 -20.82 4.49
CA LEU A 467 6.44 -20.40 5.16
C LEU A 467 7.21 -19.32 4.39
N LEU A 468 7.19 -19.33 3.05
CA LEU A 468 7.78 -18.26 2.25
C LEU A 468 7.02 -16.94 2.41
N ILE A 469 5.68 -16.99 2.37
CA ILE A 469 4.83 -15.81 2.58
C ILE A 469 4.98 -15.25 3.99
N ASP A 470 5.01 -16.10 5.02
CA ASP A 470 5.20 -15.68 6.40
C ASP A 470 6.58 -15.05 6.61
N ARG A 471 7.61 -15.61 5.99
CA ARG A 471 8.96 -15.01 6.00
C ARG A 471 8.96 -13.63 5.35
N TYR A 472 8.35 -13.50 4.18
CA TYR A 472 8.19 -12.22 3.49
C TYR A 472 7.42 -11.20 4.34
N ARG A 473 6.34 -11.63 4.99
CA ARG A 473 5.55 -10.82 5.93
C ARG A 473 6.40 -10.30 7.08
N THR A 474 7.15 -11.15 7.78
CA THR A 474 7.99 -10.74 8.91
C THR A 474 9.09 -9.76 8.48
N ASP A 475 9.75 -10.03 7.33
CA ASP A 475 10.79 -9.16 6.79
C ASP A 475 10.23 -7.76 6.42
N MET A 476 9.05 -7.72 5.80
CA MET A 476 8.38 -6.46 5.44
C MET A 476 7.86 -5.70 6.65
N GLN A 477 7.23 -6.37 7.62
CA GLN A 477 6.75 -5.74 8.85
C GLN A 477 7.89 -5.08 9.64
N THR A 478 9.04 -5.74 9.72
CA THR A 478 10.25 -5.18 10.34
C THR A 478 10.68 -3.87 9.66
N ARG A 479 10.48 -3.76 8.35
CA ARG A 479 10.90 -2.59 7.57
C ARG A 479 9.86 -1.48 7.51
N THR A 480 8.58 -1.83 7.54
CA THR A 480 7.47 -0.86 7.64
C THR A 480 7.26 -0.37 9.07
N ALA A 481 7.95 -0.95 10.05
CA ALA A 481 7.84 -0.57 11.45
C ALA A 481 8.11 0.93 11.63
N LEU A 482 7.07 1.66 12.02
CA LEU A 482 7.12 3.11 12.27
C LEU A 482 7.92 3.47 13.53
N TRP A 483 8.49 2.49 14.24
CA TRP A 483 9.18 2.69 15.51
C TRP A 483 10.35 3.69 15.38
N CYS A 484 11.16 3.55 14.34
CA CYS A 484 12.23 4.52 14.03
C CYS A 484 11.68 5.89 13.70
N SER A 485 10.54 5.92 13.01
CA SER A 485 9.85 7.16 12.66
C SER A 485 9.37 7.90 13.90
N LEU A 486 8.87 7.21 14.93
CA LEU A 486 8.32 7.83 16.14
C LEU A 486 9.40 8.48 17.02
N THR A 487 10.62 7.95 17.03
CA THR A 487 11.75 8.64 17.71
C THR A 487 12.02 10.03 17.15
N GLY A 488 11.77 10.24 15.86
CA GLY A 488 11.89 11.54 15.20
C GLY A 488 10.85 12.59 15.64
N ILE A 489 9.77 12.22 16.34
CA ILE A 489 8.83 13.16 16.99
C ILE A 489 9.03 13.23 18.51
N GLY A 490 10.17 12.78 19.00
CA GLY A 490 10.50 12.84 20.43
C GLY A 490 9.93 11.68 21.24
N TRP A 491 9.36 10.64 20.60
CA TRP A 491 8.99 9.43 21.32
C TRP A 491 10.26 8.67 21.68
N GLN A 492 10.61 8.65 22.96
CA GLN A 492 11.78 7.92 23.41
C GLN A 492 11.51 6.42 23.36
N PHE A 493 12.54 5.63 23.06
CA PHE A 493 12.42 4.18 23.15
C PHE A 493 11.99 3.81 24.58
N PRO A 494 11.03 2.88 24.74
CA PRO A 494 10.68 2.40 26.06
C PRO A 494 11.94 1.84 26.73
N PRO A 495 12.12 2.06 28.03
CA PRO A 495 13.25 1.52 28.75
C PRO A 495 13.22 -0.01 28.61
N ARG A 496 14.30 -0.57 28.07
CA ARG A 496 14.46 -2.02 27.99
C ARG A 496 14.81 -2.56 29.38
N GLU A 497 14.24 -3.71 29.73
CA GLU A 497 14.72 -4.49 30.85
C GLU A 497 16.20 -4.85 30.65
N PRO A 498 17.00 -4.96 31.72
CA PRO A 498 18.40 -5.35 31.60
C PRO A 498 18.50 -6.71 30.91
N LEU A 499 19.10 -6.71 29.72
CA LEU A 499 19.30 -7.91 28.91
C LEU A 499 20.12 -8.93 29.69
N SER A 500 19.70 -10.18 29.65
CA SER A 500 20.49 -11.30 30.11
C SER A 500 21.81 -11.38 29.33
N LYS A 501 22.80 -12.07 29.90
CA LYS A 501 24.08 -12.31 29.21
C LYS A 501 23.90 -12.99 27.85
N ALA A 502 22.89 -13.86 27.72
CA ALA A 502 22.58 -14.52 26.46
C ALA A 502 22.01 -13.54 25.41
N GLU A 503 21.12 -12.63 25.83
CA GLU A 503 20.54 -11.61 24.95
C GLU A 503 21.56 -10.56 24.52
N LEU A 504 22.49 -10.15 25.40
CA LEU A 504 23.59 -9.25 25.03
C LEU A 504 24.52 -9.86 23.98
N ILE A 505 24.86 -11.14 24.12
CA ILE A 505 25.69 -11.86 23.15
C ILE A 505 24.97 -11.95 21.81
N GLU A 506 23.66 -12.20 21.83
CA GLU A 506 22.85 -12.28 20.62
C GLU A 506 22.69 -10.92 19.93
N GLU A 507 22.52 -9.83 20.69
CA GLU A 507 22.45 -8.47 20.14
C GLU A 507 23.77 -8.04 19.51
N GLU A 508 24.91 -8.31 20.15
CA GLU A 508 26.23 -8.03 19.58
C GLU A 508 26.48 -8.86 18.31
N ARG A 509 26.00 -10.11 18.29
CA ARG A 509 26.09 -10.98 17.12
C ARG A 509 25.26 -10.46 15.95
N ILE A 510 24.00 -10.08 16.19
CA ILE A 510 23.13 -9.48 15.16
C ILE A 510 23.75 -8.18 14.66
N ARG A 511 24.30 -7.36 15.56
CA ARG A 511 25.00 -6.11 15.22
C ARG A 511 26.23 -6.37 14.33
N ALA A 512 27.05 -7.36 14.66
CA ALA A 512 28.20 -7.75 13.85
C ALA A 512 27.76 -8.25 12.46
N ALA A 513 26.72 -9.08 12.39
CA ALA A 513 26.16 -9.55 11.12
C ALA A 513 25.57 -8.42 10.27
N MET A 514 24.94 -7.41 10.90
CA MET A 514 24.46 -6.21 10.21
C MET A 514 25.60 -5.38 9.62
N MET A 515 26.71 -5.26 10.35
CA MET A 515 27.91 -4.56 9.87
C MET A 515 28.60 -5.35 8.74
N GLU A 516 28.71 -6.67 8.88
CA GLU A 516 29.30 -7.56 7.89
C GLU A 516 28.48 -7.59 6.59
N ALA A 517 27.16 -7.68 6.66
CA ALA A 517 26.31 -7.62 5.47
C ALA A 517 26.42 -6.27 4.74
N ARG A 518 26.61 -5.17 5.49
CA ARG A 518 26.86 -3.84 4.91
C ARG A 518 28.24 -3.72 4.27
N THR A 519 29.25 -4.44 4.74
CA THR A 519 30.57 -4.43 4.09
C THR A 519 30.62 -5.27 2.82
N HIS A 520 29.72 -6.26 2.70
CA HIS A 520 29.61 -7.13 1.53
C HIS A 520 28.53 -6.68 0.53
N SER A 521 27.84 -5.56 0.75
CA SER A 521 26.89 -5.03 -0.24
C SER A 521 27.64 -4.58 -1.49
N HIS A 522 27.21 -5.06 -2.65
CA HIS A 522 27.79 -4.69 -3.94
C HIS A 522 27.53 -3.19 -4.22
N PRO A 523 28.38 -2.46 -4.96
CA PRO A 523 28.09 -1.06 -5.34
C PRO A 523 26.76 -0.89 -6.11
N ASP A 524 26.26 -1.95 -6.78
CA ASP A 524 24.91 -1.95 -7.38
C ASP A 524 23.78 -2.08 -6.35
N ASP A 525 24.07 -2.62 -5.16
CA ASP A 525 23.14 -2.70 -4.02
C ASP A 525 23.03 -1.38 -3.24
N GLU A 526 23.93 -0.42 -3.49
CA GLU A 526 23.86 0.93 -2.93
C GLU A 526 22.82 1.81 -3.65
N THR A 527 22.34 1.39 -4.83
CA THR A 527 21.21 2.09 -5.48
C THR A 527 19.94 1.89 -4.66
N PRO A 528 19.27 2.96 -4.21
CA PRO A 528 18.06 2.84 -3.41
C PRO A 528 17.01 2.06 -4.22
N SER A 529 16.59 0.91 -3.70
CA SER A 529 15.58 0.08 -4.37
C SER A 529 14.24 0.82 -4.36
N LEU A 530 13.56 0.85 -5.51
CA LEU A 530 12.24 1.43 -5.62
C LEU A 530 11.21 0.54 -4.90
N CYS A 531 10.36 1.13 -4.06
CA CYS A 531 9.21 0.43 -3.50
C CYS A 531 7.93 0.71 -4.29
N ARG A 532 7.77 1.92 -4.80
CA ARG A 532 6.60 2.36 -5.57
C ARG A 532 7.01 3.44 -6.56
N SER A 533 6.45 3.43 -7.77
CA SER A 533 6.45 4.60 -8.66
C SER A 533 5.03 5.01 -8.98
N LEU A 534 4.81 6.27 -9.30
CA LEU A 534 3.51 6.84 -9.62
C LEU A 534 3.62 7.77 -10.83
N ARG A 535 2.58 7.82 -11.67
CA ARG A 535 2.45 8.85 -12.70
C ARG A 535 1.02 9.34 -12.80
N VAL A 536 0.86 10.64 -13.03
CA VAL A 536 -0.43 11.30 -13.26
C VAL A 536 -0.52 11.72 -14.72
N LEU A 537 -1.69 11.50 -15.32
CA LEU A 537 -2.02 11.85 -16.70
C LEU A 537 -3.33 12.64 -16.66
N VAL A 538 -3.38 13.79 -17.31
CA VAL A 538 -4.62 14.58 -17.47
C VAL A 538 -4.81 14.86 -18.95
N GLY A 539 -6.03 14.70 -19.47
CA GLY A 539 -6.33 14.90 -20.88
C GLY A 539 -7.78 15.26 -21.13
N TYR A 540 -8.05 15.91 -22.24
CA TYR A 540 -9.35 16.51 -22.57
C TYR A 540 -9.94 15.88 -23.83
N LYS A 541 -11.26 15.75 -23.86
CA LYS A 541 -12.00 15.43 -25.10
C LYS A 541 -12.15 16.69 -25.96
N LEU A 542 -12.07 16.52 -27.27
CA LEU A 542 -12.30 17.59 -28.26
C LEU A 542 -13.78 17.91 -28.47
#